data_AF-A0A1J6JS38-F1
#
_entry.id   AF-A0A1J6JS38-F1
#
_cell.length_a   1.000
_cell.length_b   1.000
_cell.length_c   1.000
_cell.angle_alpha   90.00
_cell.angle_beta   90.00
_cell.angle_gamma   90.00
#
_symmetry.space_group_name_H-M   'P 1'
#
loop_
_entity.id
_entity.type
_entity.pdbx_description
1 polymer ?
#
loop_
_entity_poly.entity_id
_entity_poly.type
_entity_poly.pdbx_seq_one_letter_code
_entity_poly.pdbx_strand_id
1 'polypeptide(L)'
;MFQLQLLLSLLTLSFTTQSYSSTSQLSILPSKPNSLSISVTKFGAAGDGIHYDTVPIQKAISACSEAVSKNQRQCHVIFPPGKYLTATIFLKSGVLLDIHRNATILGGPRLEDYPKERNRWYVVLAEDAADVGITGGGEINGQGLKFVQRFDEKKNVMVSWNYTGACLGDECRPRLVGFIGCRNIDISDVRLIEPALWWCVPFTFFLS
;
A
#
# COMPACT_ATOMS: atom_id res chain seq x y z
N MET A 1 76.28 59.24 -23.57
CA MET A 1 75.73 59.37 -22.21
C MET A 1 74.21 59.49 -22.34
N PHE A 2 73.48 58.46 -21.86
CA PHE A 2 72.06 58.40 -21.45
C PHE A 2 70.97 59.04 -22.34
N GLN A 3 70.10 58.19 -22.94
CA GLN A 3 68.70 57.89 -22.51
C GLN A 3 67.74 59.08 -22.71
N LEU A 4 66.60 58.95 -23.39
CA LEU A 4 65.44 58.19 -22.91
C LEU A 4 64.38 58.05 -24.03
N GLN A 5 63.79 56.86 -24.15
CA GLN A 5 62.65 56.53 -25.02
C GLN A 5 61.35 57.18 -24.52
N LEU A 6 60.38 57.48 -25.41
CA LEU A 6 58.97 57.39 -25.03
C LEU A 6 58.09 56.90 -26.18
N LEU A 7 57.46 55.76 -25.93
CA LEU A 7 56.58 54.98 -26.80
C LEU A 7 55.23 55.69 -27.04
N LEU A 8 54.72 55.58 -28.27
CA LEU A 8 53.30 55.69 -28.59
C LEU A 8 52.54 54.50 -27.98
N SER A 9 51.41 54.76 -27.32
CA SER A 9 50.38 53.74 -27.06
C SER A 9 49.00 54.28 -27.43
N LEU A 10 48.53 53.93 -28.63
CA LEU A 10 47.13 54.04 -29.03
C LEU A 10 46.36 52.91 -28.34
N LEU A 11 45.53 53.27 -27.36
CA LEU A 11 44.65 52.35 -26.65
C LEU A 11 43.46 52.00 -27.55
N THR A 12 43.52 50.90 -28.29
CA THR A 12 42.34 50.36 -28.99
C THR A 12 41.48 49.60 -27.99
N LEU A 13 40.33 50.17 -27.62
CA LEU A 13 39.31 49.45 -26.85
C LEU A 13 38.71 48.33 -27.71
N SER A 14 39.20 47.11 -27.49
CA SER A 14 38.59 45.88 -27.99
C SER A 14 37.35 45.59 -27.15
N PHE A 15 36.17 45.98 -27.61
CA PHE A 15 34.91 45.49 -27.04
C PHE A 15 34.72 44.03 -27.45
N THR A 16 35.11 43.11 -26.56
CA THR A 16 34.75 41.70 -26.71
C THR A 16 33.26 41.56 -26.39
N THR A 17 32.42 41.43 -27.42
CA THR A 17 31.03 41.00 -27.26
C THR A 17 31.03 39.56 -26.79
N GLN A 18 30.92 39.36 -25.49
CA GLN A 18 30.76 38.04 -24.90
C GLN A 18 29.32 37.59 -25.18
N SER A 19 29.15 36.75 -26.20
CA SER A 19 27.89 36.07 -26.48
C SER A 19 27.63 35.06 -25.36
N TYR A 20 26.79 35.42 -24.40
CA TYR A 20 26.24 34.49 -23.42
C TYR A 20 25.16 33.64 -24.11
N SER A 21 25.57 32.48 -24.62
CA SER A 21 24.61 31.41 -24.94
C SER A 21 23.93 30.97 -23.65
N SER A 22 22.68 31.39 -23.48
CA SER A 22 21.81 30.87 -22.43
C SER A 22 21.32 29.48 -22.84
N THR A 23 22.16 28.46 -22.64
CA THR A 23 21.69 27.07 -22.67
C THR A 23 20.92 26.83 -21.38
N SER A 24 19.59 27.00 -21.45
CA SER A 24 18.67 26.50 -20.44
C SER A 24 18.80 24.97 -20.39
N GLN A 25 19.59 24.46 -19.45
CA GLN A 25 19.58 23.05 -19.11
C GLN A 25 18.20 22.74 -18.54
N LEU A 26 17.33 22.13 -19.36
CA LEU A 26 16.15 21.46 -18.85
C LEU A 26 16.65 20.31 -17.98
N SER A 27 16.63 20.51 -16.66
CA SER A 27 16.75 19.41 -15.71
C SER A 27 15.51 18.54 -15.88
N ILE A 28 15.58 17.56 -16.78
CA ILE A 28 14.61 16.46 -16.83
C ILE A 28 14.82 15.68 -15.54
N LEU A 29 14.08 16.06 -14.50
CA LEU A 29 13.88 15.19 -13.35
C LEU A 29 13.44 13.84 -13.92
N PRO A 30 14.05 12.71 -13.54
CA PRO A 30 13.57 11.41 -13.97
C PRO A 30 12.10 11.33 -13.56
N SER A 31 11.20 11.39 -14.54
CA SER A 31 9.79 11.13 -14.30
C SER A 31 9.73 9.77 -13.63
N LYS A 32 9.17 9.70 -12.41
CA LYS A 32 8.86 8.46 -11.72
C LYS A 32 8.35 7.49 -12.80
N PRO A 33 9.01 6.32 -13.01
CA PRO A 33 8.61 5.42 -14.09
C PRO A 33 7.11 5.23 -13.99
N ASN A 34 6.36 5.46 -15.08
CA ASN A 34 4.91 5.43 -15.11
C ASN A 34 4.42 4.20 -14.35
N SER A 35 4.03 4.41 -13.09
CA SER A 35 3.64 3.32 -12.21
C SER A 35 2.35 2.77 -12.77
N LEU A 36 2.32 1.47 -13.04
CA LEU A 36 1.13 0.85 -13.55
C LEU A 36 0.09 0.86 -12.44
N SER A 37 -1.04 1.53 -12.66
CA SER A 37 -2.05 1.72 -11.62
C SER A 37 -3.43 1.29 -12.11
N ILE A 38 -4.12 0.50 -11.30
CA ILE A 38 -5.43 -0.07 -11.59
C ILE A 38 -6.36 0.23 -10.41
N SER A 39 -7.42 1.00 -10.64
CA SER A 39 -8.38 1.31 -9.58
C SER A 39 -9.45 0.22 -9.42
N VAL A 40 -9.80 -0.08 -8.17
CA VAL A 40 -10.86 -1.06 -7.82
C VAL A 40 -12.25 -0.66 -8.35
N THR A 41 -12.52 0.64 -8.50
CA THR A 41 -13.80 1.14 -9.02
C THR A 41 -14.02 0.77 -10.48
N LYS A 42 -12.95 0.57 -11.27
CA LYS A 42 -13.04 0.07 -12.65
C LYS A 42 -13.60 -1.35 -12.73
N PHE A 43 -13.57 -2.10 -11.63
CA PHE A 43 -14.12 -3.46 -11.52
C PHE A 43 -15.47 -3.50 -10.79
N GLY A 44 -16.05 -2.33 -10.48
CA GLY A 44 -17.35 -2.21 -9.83
C GLY A 44 -17.33 -2.20 -8.31
N ALA A 45 -16.19 -1.86 -7.68
CA ALA A 45 -16.16 -1.64 -6.23
C ALA A 45 -17.03 -0.42 -5.87
N ALA A 46 -17.99 -0.61 -4.96
CA ALA A 46 -18.94 0.41 -4.54
C ALA A 46 -18.32 1.42 -3.58
N GLY A 47 -17.48 0.97 -2.63
CA GLY A 47 -16.83 1.85 -1.66
C GLY A 47 -17.80 2.48 -0.65
N ASP A 48 -18.95 1.85 -0.39
CA ASP A 48 -19.99 2.34 0.52
C ASP A 48 -19.93 1.76 1.94
N GLY A 49 -19.12 0.72 2.15
CA GLY A 49 -18.95 0.01 3.41
C GLY A 49 -20.10 -0.94 3.76
N ILE A 50 -21.01 -1.19 2.81
CA ILE A 50 -22.20 -2.02 2.96
C ILE A 50 -22.12 -3.23 2.03
N HIS A 51 -21.80 -3.01 0.75
CA HIS A 51 -21.65 -4.09 -0.22
C HIS A 51 -20.27 -4.73 -0.15
N TYR A 52 -20.20 -6.05 -0.35
CA TYR A 52 -18.92 -6.76 -0.41
C TYR A 52 -18.20 -6.46 -1.73
N ASP A 53 -17.11 -5.71 -1.62
CA ASP A 53 -16.22 -5.34 -2.72
C ASP A 53 -15.14 -6.38 -2.99
N THR A 54 -15.19 -7.55 -2.32
CA THR A 54 -14.21 -8.64 -2.47
C THR A 54 -13.95 -9.02 -3.93
N VAL A 55 -15.02 -9.22 -4.71
CA VAL A 55 -14.91 -9.67 -6.11
C VAL A 55 -14.30 -8.58 -6.99
N PRO A 56 -14.78 -7.32 -6.98
CA PRO A 56 -14.10 -6.21 -7.65
C PRO A 56 -12.63 -6.04 -7.28
N ILE A 57 -12.29 -6.11 -5.98
CA ILE A 57 -10.90 -5.95 -5.50
C ILE A 57 -10.01 -7.08 -6.02
N GLN A 58 -10.46 -8.34 -5.92
CA GLN A 58 -9.67 -9.47 -6.36
C GLN A 58 -9.48 -9.51 -7.89
N LYS A 59 -10.46 -9.00 -8.66
CA LYS A 59 -10.31 -8.77 -10.10
C LYS A 59 -9.26 -7.70 -10.40
N ALA A 60 -9.26 -6.59 -9.66
CA ALA A 60 -8.24 -5.55 -9.80
C ALA A 60 -6.83 -6.08 -9.51
N ILE A 61 -6.67 -6.84 -8.42
CA ILE A 61 -5.39 -7.51 -8.07
C ILE A 61 -4.95 -8.47 -9.18
N SER A 62 -5.87 -9.27 -9.71
CA SER A 62 -5.55 -10.23 -10.78
C SER A 62 -5.12 -9.52 -12.07
N ALA A 63 -5.83 -8.47 -12.47
CA ALA A 63 -5.45 -7.65 -13.62
C ALA A 63 -4.09 -6.97 -13.41
N CYS A 64 -3.80 -6.51 -12.18
CA CYS A 64 -2.49 -5.95 -11.85
C CYS A 64 -1.38 -6.98 -12.00
N SER A 65 -1.60 -8.18 -11.45
CA SER A 65 -0.64 -9.29 -11.51
C SER A 65 -0.38 -9.74 -12.95
N GLU A 66 -1.41 -9.86 -13.79
CA GLU A 66 -1.23 -10.15 -15.23
C GLU A 66 -0.38 -9.10 -15.94
N ALA A 67 -0.56 -7.83 -15.57
CA ALA A 67 0.18 -6.74 -16.16
C ALA A 67 1.62 -6.65 -15.63
N VAL A 68 1.88 -7.07 -14.38
CA VAL A 68 3.25 -7.29 -13.84
C VAL A 68 3.96 -8.35 -14.67
N SER A 69 3.32 -9.51 -14.92
CA SER A 69 3.92 -10.59 -15.71
C SER A 69 4.31 -10.18 -17.13
N LYS A 70 3.60 -9.21 -17.72
CA LYS A 70 3.87 -8.70 -19.07
C LYS A 70 4.96 -7.62 -19.13
N ASN A 71 5.07 -6.80 -18.09
CA ASN A 71 5.88 -5.58 -18.14
C ASN A 71 7.06 -5.57 -17.16
N GLN A 72 7.20 -6.61 -16.32
CA GLN A 72 8.26 -6.76 -15.31
C GLN A 72 8.40 -5.55 -14.38
N ARG A 73 7.30 -4.85 -14.11
CA ARG A 73 7.23 -3.72 -13.17
C ARG A 73 6.07 -3.91 -12.21
N GLN A 74 6.23 -3.38 -10.99
CA GLN A 74 5.19 -3.38 -9.98
C GLN A 74 3.92 -2.68 -10.46
N CYS A 75 2.79 -3.12 -9.91
CA CYS A 75 1.48 -2.60 -10.23
C CYS A 75 0.72 -2.21 -8.96
N HIS A 76 0.18 -1.00 -8.95
CA HIS A 76 -0.56 -0.43 -7.82
C HIS A 76 -2.05 -0.63 -8.00
N VAL A 77 -2.70 -1.28 -7.05
CA VAL A 77 -4.15 -1.36 -6.95
C VAL A 77 -4.64 -0.18 -6.12
N ILE A 78 -5.31 0.77 -6.78
CA ILE A 78 -5.74 2.04 -6.19
C ILE A 78 -7.10 1.89 -5.52
N PHE A 79 -7.20 2.31 -4.25
CA PHE A 79 -8.45 2.51 -3.53
C PHE A 79 -8.70 4.01 -3.36
N PRO A 80 -9.62 4.60 -4.14
CA PRO A 80 -10.09 5.96 -3.92
C PRO A 80 -10.76 6.14 -2.55
N PRO A 81 -11.01 7.38 -2.10
CA PRO A 81 -11.77 7.64 -0.88
C PRO A 81 -13.10 6.87 -0.86
N GLY A 82 -13.38 6.17 0.24
CA GLY A 82 -14.51 5.25 0.34
C GLY A 82 -14.29 4.17 1.40
N LYS A 83 -15.30 3.36 1.66
CA LYS A 83 -15.25 2.23 2.59
C LYS A 83 -15.48 0.93 1.83
N TYR A 84 -14.50 0.03 1.85
CA TYR A 84 -14.53 -1.19 1.05
C TYR A 84 -14.70 -2.40 1.96
N LEU A 85 -15.94 -2.88 2.11
CA LEU A 85 -16.21 -4.08 2.90
C LEU A 85 -15.75 -5.31 2.12
N THR A 86 -14.92 -6.15 2.72
CA THR A 86 -14.35 -7.30 2.01
C THR A 86 -14.17 -8.51 2.90
N ALA A 87 -14.31 -9.68 2.27
CA ALA A 87 -13.71 -10.92 2.77
C ALA A 87 -12.19 -10.89 2.56
N THR A 88 -11.46 -11.93 2.99
CA THR A 88 -10.01 -12.01 2.78
C THR A 88 -9.65 -11.75 1.32
N ILE A 89 -8.79 -10.76 1.09
CA ILE A 89 -8.20 -10.50 -0.22
C ILE A 89 -6.78 -11.05 -0.28
N PHE A 90 -6.43 -11.64 -1.41
CA PHE A 90 -5.14 -12.29 -1.63
C PHE A 90 -4.28 -11.45 -2.56
N LEU A 91 -3.15 -10.96 -2.06
CA LEU A 91 -2.13 -10.28 -2.86
C LEU A 91 -1.32 -11.28 -3.68
N LYS A 92 -0.81 -10.81 -4.82
CA LYS A 92 0.03 -11.56 -5.75
C LYS A 92 1.36 -10.84 -5.95
N SER A 93 2.39 -11.55 -6.39
CA SER A 93 3.71 -10.97 -6.63
C SER A 93 3.67 -9.74 -7.56
N GLY A 94 4.44 -8.72 -7.19
CA GLY A 94 4.52 -7.43 -7.89
C GLY A 94 3.31 -6.52 -7.71
N VAL A 95 2.36 -6.88 -6.84
CA VAL A 95 1.17 -6.06 -6.57
C VAL A 95 1.32 -5.29 -5.26
N LEU A 96 1.17 -3.97 -5.36
CA LEU A 96 1.12 -3.04 -4.23
C LEU A 96 -0.32 -2.54 -4.08
N LEU A 97 -0.87 -2.55 -2.86
CA LEU A 97 -2.10 -1.80 -2.59
C LEU A 97 -1.73 -0.35 -2.33
N ASP A 98 -2.44 0.58 -2.96
CA ASP A 98 -2.33 2.02 -2.72
C ASP A 98 -3.69 2.52 -2.23
N ILE A 99 -3.82 2.53 -0.90
CA ILE A 99 -5.03 2.87 -0.16
C ILE A 99 -4.97 4.37 0.12
N HIS A 100 -5.63 5.17 -0.70
CA HIS A 100 -5.57 6.62 -0.57
C HIS A 100 -6.09 7.11 0.79
N ARG A 101 -5.69 8.32 1.20
CA ARG A 101 -6.31 8.99 2.35
C ARG A 101 -7.84 8.99 2.23
N ASN A 102 -8.51 8.76 3.36
CA ASN A 102 -9.98 8.61 3.46
C ASN A 102 -10.55 7.38 2.76
N ALA A 103 -9.70 6.47 2.27
CA ALA A 103 -10.09 5.11 1.91
C ALA A 103 -9.87 4.17 3.11
N THR A 104 -10.84 3.31 3.38
CA THR A 104 -10.78 2.30 4.44
C THR A 104 -11.16 0.95 3.88
N ILE A 105 -10.26 -0.04 3.95
CA ILE A 105 -10.61 -1.45 3.74
C ILE A 105 -11.19 -1.99 5.05
N LEU A 106 -12.43 -2.48 5.01
CA LEU A 106 -13.15 -3.03 6.14
C LEU A 106 -13.13 -4.56 6.08
N GLY A 107 -12.53 -5.19 7.08
CA GLY A 107 -12.58 -6.64 7.25
C GLY A 107 -13.99 -7.12 7.57
N GLY A 108 -14.47 -8.09 6.80
CA GLY A 108 -15.76 -8.73 7.01
C GLY A 108 -15.88 -9.33 8.43
N PRO A 109 -17.02 -9.16 9.11
CA PRO A 109 -17.20 -9.66 10.48
C PRO A 109 -17.67 -11.12 10.54
N ARG A 110 -17.82 -11.82 9.40
CA ARG A 110 -18.41 -13.17 9.35
C ARG A 110 -17.33 -14.24 9.22
N LEU A 111 -17.57 -15.43 9.75
CA LEU A 111 -16.60 -16.52 9.69
C LEU A 111 -16.34 -16.96 8.24
N GLU A 112 -17.40 -17.02 7.44
CA GLU A 112 -17.38 -17.36 6.03
C GLU A 112 -16.62 -16.35 5.15
N ASP A 113 -16.27 -15.18 5.69
CA ASP A 113 -15.44 -14.18 5.00
C ASP A 113 -13.94 -14.57 5.01
N TYR A 114 -13.56 -15.60 5.78
CA TYR A 114 -12.17 -16.06 5.93
C TYR A 114 -12.00 -17.52 5.46
N PRO A 115 -10.78 -17.92 5.06
CA PRO A 115 -10.50 -19.30 4.66
C PRO A 115 -10.80 -20.32 5.76
N LYS A 116 -10.96 -21.59 5.39
CA LYS A 116 -11.16 -22.66 6.39
C LYS A 116 -9.95 -22.82 7.30
N GLU A 117 -8.75 -22.59 6.77
CA GLU A 117 -7.52 -22.70 7.54
C GLU A 117 -7.32 -21.46 8.41
N ARG A 118 -7.38 -21.63 9.74
CA ARG A 118 -7.24 -20.53 10.73
C ARG A 118 -5.96 -19.72 10.56
N ASN A 119 -4.86 -20.38 10.19
CA ASN A 119 -3.57 -19.72 9.98
C ASN A 119 -3.63 -18.69 8.83
N ARG A 120 -4.68 -18.70 8.00
CA ARG A 120 -4.92 -17.76 6.89
C ARG A 120 -6.00 -16.71 7.18
N TRP A 121 -6.47 -16.61 8.43
CA TRP A 121 -7.45 -15.58 8.82
C TRP A 121 -6.81 -14.20 8.89
N TYR A 122 -6.83 -13.51 7.76
CA TYR A 122 -6.38 -12.13 7.59
C TYR A 122 -7.36 -11.35 6.71
N VAL A 123 -7.47 -10.03 6.90
CA VAL A 123 -8.21 -9.16 5.96
C VAL A 123 -7.45 -9.07 4.63
N VAL A 124 -6.14 -8.87 4.70
CA VAL A 124 -5.23 -8.87 3.54
C VAL A 124 -4.15 -9.93 3.74
N LEU A 125 -4.03 -10.86 2.80
CA LEU A 125 -3.06 -11.96 2.88
C LEU A 125 -2.21 -12.02 1.61
N ALA A 126 -0.91 -12.18 1.78
CA ALA A 126 0.02 -12.58 0.73
C ALA A 126 0.71 -13.88 1.14
N GLU A 127 0.80 -14.85 0.24
CA GLU A 127 1.45 -16.14 0.47
C GLU A 127 2.45 -16.38 -0.67
N ASP A 128 3.68 -16.73 -0.32
CA ASP A 128 4.78 -17.08 -1.25
C ASP A 128 4.99 -16.05 -2.38
N ALA A 129 4.80 -14.76 -2.08
CA ALA A 129 4.85 -13.67 -3.05
C ALA A 129 6.11 -12.79 -2.92
N ALA A 130 6.51 -12.15 -4.00
CA ALA A 130 7.62 -11.19 -4.01
C ALA A 130 7.17 -9.81 -4.48
N ASP A 131 7.82 -8.74 -4.00
CA ASP A 131 7.57 -7.36 -4.43
C ASP A 131 6.13 -6.91 -4.15
N VAL A 132 5.65 -7.19 -2.93
CA VAL A 132 4.27 -6.96 -2.48
C VAL A 132 4.20 -5.91 -1.39
N GLY A 133 3.05 -5.28 -1.18
CA GLY A 133 2.99 -4.19 -0.20
C GLY A 133 1.68 -3.44 -0.11
N ILE A 134 1.61 -2.53 0.86
CA ILE A 134 0.43 -1.71 1.20
C ILE A 134 0.89 -0.28 1.54
N THR A 135 0.34 0.70 0.83
CA THR A 135 0.72 2.12 0.89
C THR A 135 -0.49 3.06 0.83
N GLY A 136 -0.31 4.39 0.86
CA GLY A 136 -1.30 5.36 0.30
C GLY A 136 -1.98 6.36 1.25
N GLY A 137 -1.76 6.28 2.57
CA GLY A 137 -2.30 7.21 3.57
C GLY A 137 -3.65 6.82 4.18
N GLY A 138 -4.25 5.72 3.71
CA GLY A 138 -5.56 5.22 4.14
C GLY A 138 -5.50 4.21 5.28
N GLU A 139 -6.55 3.40 5.39
CA GLU A 139 -6.75 2.49 6.53
C GLU A 139 -7.10 1.05 6.13
N ILE A 140 -6.68 0.11 6.96
CA ILE A 140 -7.24 -1.24 7.05
C ILE A 140 -7.84 -1.40 8.44
N ASN A 141 -9.15 -1.57 8.51
CA ASN A 141 -9.91 -1.67 9.75
C ASN A 141 -10.54 -3.08 9.87
N GLY A 142 -10.22 -3.79 10.95
CA GLY A 142 -10.66 -5.18 11.19
C GLY A 142 -12.05 -5.31 11.83
N GLN A 143 -12.72 -4.19 12.08
CA GLN A 143 -14.02 -4.08 12.74
C GLN A 143 -14.10 -4.82 14.08
N GLY A 144 -13.02 -4.80 14.88
CA GLY A 144 -12.90 -5.63 16.08
C GLY A 144 -14.06 -5.50 17.08
N LEU A 145 -14.74 -4.36 17.15
CA LEU A 145 -15.93 -4.17 18.00
C LEU A 145 -17.13 -5.00 17.56
N LYS A 146 -17.27 -5.34 16.28
CA LYS A 146 -18.33 -6.24 15.79
C LYS A 146 -18.18 -7.66 16.31
N PHE A 147 -17.00 -7.98 16.84
CA PHE A 147 -16.72 -9.25 17.49
C PHE A 147 -16.92 -9.18 19.00
N VAL A 148 -17.47 -8.11 19.59
CA VAL A 148 -17.81 -8.07 21.03
C VAL A 148 -19.22 -8.64 21.22
N GLN A 149 -19.36 -9.70 22.01
CA GLN A 149 -20.66 -10.23 22.44
C GLN A 149 -21.17 -9.53 23.70
N ARG A 150 -20.30 -9.28 24.67
CA ARG A 150 -20.63 -8.60 25.92
C ARG A 150 -19.47 -7.70 26.35
N PHE A 151 -19.78 -6.44 26.64
CA PHE A 151 -18.82 -5.55 27.27
C PHE A 151 -18.61 -5.94 28.73
N ASP A 152 -17.37 -5.92 29.18
CA ASP A 152 -16.98 -6.26 30.55
C ASP A 152 -15.86 -5.30 30.98
N GLU A 153 -15.87 -4.89 32.26
CA GLU A 153 -14.93 -3.89 32.78
C GLU A 153 -13.48 -4.39 32.80
N LYS A 154 -13.25 -5.72 32.81
CA LYS A 154 -11.92 -6.32 32.82
C LYS A 154 -11.49 -6.82 31.45
N LYS A 155 -12.36 -7.56 30.75
CA LYS A 155 -12.07 -8.13 29.41
C LYS A 155 -13.36 -8.39 28.66
N ASN A 156 -13.59 -7.66 27.57
CA ASN A 156 -14.73 -7.88 26.68
C ASN A 156 -14.87 -9.37 26.31
N VAL A 157 -16.10 -9.89 26.41
CA VAL A 157 -16.45 -11.21 25.91
C VAL A 157 -16.59 -11.09 24.41
N MET A 158 -15.70 -11.76 23.69
CA MET A 158 -15.62 -11.68 22.23
C MET A 158 -16.32 -12.87 21.60
N VAL A 159 -16.80 -12.71 20.36
CA VAL A 159 -17.22 -13.79 19.49
C VAL A 159 -16.03 -14.73 19.35
N SER A 160 -16.23 -15.97 19.79
CA SER A 160 -15.32 -17.06 19.53
C SER A 160 -15.94 -17.93 18.45
N TRP A 161 -15.27 -18.04 17.30
CA TRP A 161 -15.64 -18.99 16.24
C TRP A 161 -15.27 -20.45 16.59
N ASN A 162 -15.24 -20.80 17.87
CA ASN A 162 -14.97 -22.14 18.39
C ASN A 162 -16.14 -23.13 18.15
N TYR A 163 -17.28 -22.68 17.62
CA TYR A 163 -18.44 -23.55 17.36
C TYR A 163 -18.22 -24.62 16.29
N THR A 164 -17.19 -24.50 15.45
CA THR A 164 -16.86 -25.47 14.40
C THR A 164 -15.76 -26.45 14.79
N GLY A 165 -15.18 -26.33 16.00
CA GLY A 165 -13.99 -27.09 16.41
C GLY A 165 -12.69 -26.65 15.71
N ALA A 166 -12.71 -25.54 14.97
CA ALA A 166 -11.56 -25.03 14.22
C ALA A 166 -10.48 -24.34 15.08
N CYS A 167 -10.69 -24.25 16.40
CA CYS A 167 -9.75 -23.61 17.32
C CYS A 167 -9.90 -24.08 18.77
N LEU A 168 -8.90 -23.82 19.61
CA LEU A 168 -8.91 -24.07 21.05
C LEU A 168 -8.70 -22.72 21.76
N GLY A 169 -9.58 -22.36 22.70
CA GLY A 169 -9.48 -21.13 23.52
C GLY A 169 -10.24 -19.90 22.98
N ASP A 170 -9.88 -18.71 23.48
CA ASP A 170 -10.57 -17.42 23.24
C ASP A 170 -10.06 -16.66 21.98
N GLU A 171 -9.16 -17.26 21.19
CA GLU A 171 -8.33 -16.56 20.20
C GLU A 171 -8.67 -16.91 18.73
N CYS A 172 -9.96 -16.97 18.41
CA CYS A 172 -10.44 -17.36 17.08
C CYS A 172 -10.97 -16.13 16.32
N ARG A 173 -10.06 -15.21 15.95
CA ARG A 173 -10.42 -13.96 15.27
C ARG A 173 -9.40 -13.62 14.16
N PRO A 174 -9.83 -12.93 13.10
CA PRO A 174 -8.95 -12.57 12.00
C PRO A 174 -7.93 -11.50 12.39
N ARG A 175 -6.76 -11.58 11.76
CA ARG A 175 -5.69 -10.58 11.81
C ARG A 175 -5.88 -9.57 10.68
N LEU A 176 -5.19 -8.44 10.72
CA LEU A 176 -5.35 -7.41 9.67
C LEU A 176 -4.60 -7.79 8.40
N VAL A 177 -3.28 -7.93 8.49
CA VAL A 177 -2.41 -8.15 7.33
C VAL A 177 -1.46 -9.31 7.60
N GLY A 178 -1.28 -10.20 6.63
CA GLY A 178 -0.38 -11.34 6.70
C GLY A 178 0.49 -11.43 5.45
N PHE A 179 1.80 -11.57 5.64
CA PHE A 179 2.76 -11.89 4.58
C PHE A 179 3.48 -13.17 4.99
N ILE A 180 3.14 -14.29 4.36
CA ILE A 180 3.67 -15.62 4.68
C ILE A 180 4.61 -16.03 3.56
N GLY A 181 5.87 -16.34 3.87
CA GLY A 181 6.86 -16.75 2.86
C GLY A 181 7.17 -15.68 1.81
N CYS A 182 6.85 -14.41 2.10
CA CYS A 182 6.98 -13.32 1.13
C CYS A 182 8.35 -12.64 1.19
N ARG A 183 8.79 -12.04 0.07
CA ARG A 183 10.06 -11.28 -0.02
C ARG A 183 9.85 -9.89 -0.60
N ASN A 184 10.72 -8.95 -0.22
CA ASN A 184 10.66 -7.53 -0.62
C ASN A 184 9.27 -6.92 -0.37
N ILE A 185 8.93 -6.78 0.91
CA ILE A 185 7.63 -6.29 1.37
C ILE A 185 7.73 -4.78 1.64
N ASP A 186 6.85 -3.98 1.04
CA ASP A 186 6.74 -2.54 1.28
C ASP A 186 5.47 -2.22 2.08
N ILE A 187 5.61 -1.65 3.27
CA ILE A 187 4.49 -1.11 4.04
C ILE A 187 4.85 0.30 4.47
N SER A 188 4.08 1.28 4.01
CA SER A 188 4.33 2.69 4.34
C SER A 188 3.04 3.50 4.33
N ASP A 189 2.94 4.50 5.22
CA ASP A 189 1.79 5.43 5.29
C ASP A 189 0.40 4.72 5.30
N VAL A 190 0.23 3.61 6.01
CA VAL A 190 -1.09 2.95 6.17
C VAL A 190 -1.43 2.79 7.65
N ARG A 191 -2.70 3.04 8.01
CA ARG A 191 -3.19 2.84 9.38
C ARG A 191 -3.82 1.47 9.52
N LEU A 192 -3.39 0.71 10.53
CA LEU A 192 -3.97 -0.58 10.91
C LEU A 192 -4.82 -0.38 12.17
N ILE A 193 -6.15 -0.46 12.03
CA ILE A 193 -7.11 -0.02 13.05
C ILE A 193 -8.03 -1.18 13.46
N GLU A 194 -8.42 -1.21 14.75
CA GLU A 194 -9.40 -2.16 15.30
C GLU A 194 -9.20 -3.63 14.87
N PRO A 195 -8.02 -4.23 15.12
CA PRO A 195 -7.83 -5.64 14.85
C PRO A 195 -8.85 -6.47 15.65
N ALA A 196 -9.45 -7.47 15.01
CA ALA A 196 -10.39 -8.34 15.70
C ALA A 196 -9.71 -9.15 16.81
N LEU A 197 -8.44 -9.53 16.64
CA LEU A 197 -7.64 -10.17 17.70
C LEU A 197 -6.99 -9.12 18.63
N TRP A 198 -7.41 -9.11 19.91
CA TRP A 198 -7.03 -8.08 20.90
C TRP A 198 -5.58 -8.16 21.42
N TRP A 199 -4.83 -9.25 21.18
CA TRP A 199 -3.48 -9.43 21.74
C TRP A 199 -2.33 -9.17 20.76
N CYS A 200 -2.50 -8.37 19.72
CA CYS A 200 -1.34 -7.84 19.01
C CYS A 200 -1.39 -6.32 19.02
N VAL A 201 -0.61 -5.76 19.95
CA VAL A 201 0.30 -4.62 19.75
C VAL A 201 0.49 -4.29 18.26
N PRO A 202 0.56 -3.01 17.87
CA PRO A 202 0.48 -2.54 16.48
C PRO A 202 1.57 -3.05 15.50
N PHE A 203 2.42 -3.99 15.89
CA PHE A 203 3.50 -4.54 15.08
C PHE A 203 3.70 -6.03 15.38
N THR A 204 3.03 -6.90 14.63
CA THR A 204 3.48 -8.30 14.50
C THR A 204 3.71 -8.61 13.03
N PHE A 205 4.83 -8.09 12.52
CA PHE A 205 5.47 -8.63 11.34
C PHE A 205 6.04 -10.01 11.73
N PHE A 206 5.42 -11.09 11.29
CA PHE A 206 6.15 -12.35 11.16
C PHE A 206 6.96 -12.25 9.86
N LEU A 207 8.15 -11.64 9.94
CA LEU A 207 9.20 -11.86 8.96
C LEU A 207 9.84 -13.20 9.34
N SER A 208 9.47 -14.26 8.64
CA SER A 208 10.17 -15.53 8.62
C SER A 208 10.83 -15.71 7.26
#